data_AF-A0A7H8JTJ6-F1
#
_entry.id   AF-A0A7H8JTJ6-F1
#
_cell.length_a   1.000
_cell.length_b   1.000
_cell.length_c   1.000
_cell.angle_alpha   90.00
_cell.angle_beta   90.00
_cell.angle_gamma   90.00
#
_symmetry.space_group_name_H-M   'P 1'
#
loop_
_entity.id
_entity.type
_entity.pdbx_description
1 polymer ?
#
loop_
_entity_poly.entity_id
_entity_poly.type
_entity_poly.pdbx_seq_one_letter_code
_entity_poly.pdbx_strand_id
1 'polypeptide(L)'
;MSEDQLGPVDEVEAADFDEFFGEHAEARTGAVLRLFGVEYVLPASLPVLFTLQMERVRDSSHPDDIRRMLASLFGPDALDAWAEAGMTDRQLGIVLVWAAANCRTPGSIGMAEAARLYDEREEAGEEGKASSPNREQRRAAAKPGPRPPSSGVRS
;
A
#
# COMPACT_ATOMS: atom_id res chain seq x y z
N MET A 1 -25.51 -1.53 64.06
CA MET A 1 -24.39 -2.08 63.29
C MET A 1 -24.92 -3.33 62.63
N SER A 2 -25.02 -3.35 61.31
CA SER A 2 -25.43 -4.53 60.56
C SER A 2 -24.52 -4.62 59.35
N GLU A 3 -23.86 -5.76 59.29
CA GLU A 3 -22.72 -6.09 58.45
C GLU A 3 -23.07 -6.10 56.95
N ASP A 4 -22.09 -5.63 56.18
CA ASP A 4 -21.84 -5.88 54.78
C ASP A 4 -22.40 -7.21 54.28
N GLN A 5 -23.46 -7.15 53.47
CA GLN A 5 -23.93 -8.28 52.67
C GLN A 5 -23.70 -7.94 51.20
N LEU A 6 -22.43 -7.94 50.78
CA LEU A 6 -22.07 -8.00 49.37
C LEU A 6 -22.43 -9.42 48.89
N GLY A 7 -23.48 -9.53 48.08
CA GLY A 7 -23.87 -10.77 47.42
C GLY A 7 -22.74 -11.32 46.53
N PRO A 8 -22.79 -12.60 46.13
CA PRO A 8 -21.76 -13.19 45.30
C PRO A 8 -21.63 -12.37 44.01
N VAL A 9 -20.45 -11.81 43.79
CA VAL A 9 -20.07 -11.26 42.50
C VAL A 9 -20.07 -12.42 41.53
N ASP A 10 -21.06 -12.47 40.63
CA ASP A 10 -21.01 -13.36 39.46
C ASP A 10 -19.62 -13.20 38.85
N GLU A 11 -18.83 -14.26 38.86
CA GLU A 11 -17.54 -14.29 38.19
C GLU A 11 -17.82 -14.03 36.71
N VAL A 12 -17.44 -12.84 36.23
CA VAL A 12 -17.58 -12.49 34.83
C VAL A 12 -16.61 -13.39 34.06
N GLU A 13 -17.16 -14.44 33.45
CA GLU A 13 -16.39 -15.39 32.64
C GLU A 13 -15.67 -14.62 31.53
N ALA A 14 -14.35 -14.76 31.46
CA ALA A 14 -13.55 -14.06 30.48
C ALA A 14 -13.83 -14.64 29.08
N ALA A 15 -14.24 -13.79 28.14
CA ALA A 15 -14.42 -14.21 26.75
C ALA A 15 -13.05 -14.50 26.11
N ASP A 16 -12.87 -15.72 25.63
CA ASP A 16 -11.69 -16.13 24.85
C ASP A 16 -11.93 -15.92 23.35
N PHE A 17 -11.38 -14.83 22.83
CA PHE A 17 -11.46 -14.52 21.40
C PHE A 17 -10.45 -15.31 20.56
N ASP A 18 -9.40 -15.88 21.17
CA ASP A 18 -8.43 -16.69 20.44
C ASP A 18 -9.07 -18.01 19.98
N GLU A 19 -9.89 -18.63 20.85
CA GLU A 19 -10.71 -19.80 20.50
C GLU A 19 -11.76 -19.44 19.43
N PHE A 20 -12.50 -18.34 19.61
CA PHE A 20 -13.52 -17.89 18.67
C PHE A 20 -12.96 -17.62 17.25
N PHE A 21 -11.80 -16.97 17.15
CA PHE A 21 -11.16 -16.73 15.85
C PHE A 21 -10.58 -18.00 15.24
N GLY A 22 -10.11 -18.95 16.06
CA GLY A 22 -9.70 -20.28 15.60
C GLY A 22 -10.83 -21.02 14.88
N GLU A 23 -12.05 -20.94 15.41
CA GLU A 23 -13.24 -21.56 14.80
C GLU A 23 -13.72 -20.85 13.52
N HIS A 24 -13.51 -19.53 13.42
CA HIS A 24 -13.99 -18.69 12.31
C HIS A 24 -12.92 -18.37 11.26
N ALA A 25 -11.73 -18.97 11.37
CA ALA A 25 -10.67 -18.80 10.39
C ALA A 25 -11.06 -19.47 9.06
N GLU A 26 -11.69 -18.71 8.16
CA GLU A 26 -11.99 -19.20 6.81
C GLU A 26 -10.69 -19.47 6.02
N ALA A 27 -10.55 -20.69 5.52
CA ALA A 27 -9.48 -21.10 4.62
C ALA A 27 -9.70 -20.52 3.20
N ARG A 28 -9.62 -19.18 3.08
CA ARG A 28 -9.63 -18.53 1.78
C ARG A 28 -8.22 -18.52 1.20
N THR A 29 -8.05 -18.98 -0.02
CA THR A 29 -6.83 -18.74 -0.79
C THR A 29 -6.87 -17.32 -1.35
N GLY A 30 -5.83 -16.53 -1.09
CA GLY A 30 -5.78 -15.16 -1.59
C GLY A 30 -5.52 -15.09 -3.10
N ALA A 31 -5.72 -13.91 -3.66
CA ALA A 31 -5.57 -13.69 -5.10
C ALA A 31 -4.10 -13.83 -5.55
N VAL A 32 -3.91 -14.37 -6.75
CA VAL A 32 -2.57 -14.56 -7.34
C VAL A 32 -2.27 -13.41 -8.30
N LEU A 33 -1.11 -12.77 -8.10
CA LEU A 33 -0.58 -11.72 -8.98
C LEU A 33 0.70 -12.22 -9.65
N ARG A 34 0.80 -12.09 -10.98
CA ARG A 34 2.05 -12.29 -11.70
C ARG A 34 2.61 -10.96 -12.14
N LEU A 35 3.84 -10.67 -11.75
CA LEU A 35 4.50 -9.39 -12.03
C LEU A 35 6.00 -9.62 -12.26
N PHE A 36 6.52 -9.11 -13.37
CA PHE A 36 7.91 -9.30 -13.81
C PHE A 36 8.40 -10.78 -13.82
N GLY A 37 7.50 -11.71 -14.14
CA GLY A 37 7.80 -13.14 -14.17
C GLY A 37 7.81 -13.83 -12.80
N VAL A 38 7.54 -13.10 -11.72
CA VAL A 38 7.38 -13.63 -10.36
C VAL A 38 5.89 -13.75 -10.02
N GLU A 39 5.51 -14.81 -9.34
CA GLU A 39 4.16 -15.05 -8.84
C GLU A 39 4.07 -14.71 -7.35
N TYR A 40 3.10 -13.87 -6.99
CA TYR A 40 2.82 -13.44 -5.63
C TYR A 40 1.44 -13.95 -5.22
N VAL A 41 1.36 -14.61 -4.07
CA VAL A 41 0.09 -15.04 -3.47
C VAL A 41 -0.27 -14.03 -2.39
N LEU A 42 -1.34 -13.28 -2.62
CA LEU A 42 -1.85 -12.34 -1.63
C LEU A 42 -2.42 -13.08 -0.41
N PRO A 43 -2.47 -12.44 0.75
CA PRO A 43 -3.18 -13.00 1.90
C PRO A 43 -4.69 -13.09 1.64
N ALA A 44 -5.31 -14.07 2.30
CA ALA A 44 -6.75 -14.35 2.26
C ALA A 44 -7.64 -13.17 2.70
N SER A 45 -7.08 -12.32 3.55
CA SER A 45 -7.67 -11.14 4.14
C SER A 45 -6.61 -10.07 4.27
N LEU A 46 -7.02 -8.80 4.20
CA LEU A 46 -6.12 -7.69 4.42
C LEU A 46 -5.51 -7.72 5.83
N PRO A 47 -4.17 -7.76 5.95
CA PRO A 47 -3.53 -7.61 7.24
C PRO A 47 -3.92 -6.27 7.87
N VAL A 48 -4.25 -6.25 9.16
CA VAL A 48 -4.61 -5.01 9.90
C VAL A 48 -3.53 -3.94 9.72
N LEU A 49 -2.26 -4.37 9.72
CA LEU A 49 -1.13 -3.48 9.50
C LEU A 49 -1.14 -2.83 8.11
N PHE A 50 -1.66 -3.47 7.06
CA PHE A 50 -1.70 -2.84 5.73
C PHE A 50 -2.55 -1.58 5.74
N THR A 51 -3.76 -1.62 6.33
CA THR A 51 -4.64 -0.45 6.39
C THR A 51 -4.00 0.69 7.18
N LEU A 52 -3.38 0.36 8.33
CA LEU A 52 -2.68 1.35 9.15
C LEU A 52 -1.46 1.95 8.44
N GLN A 53 -0.70 1.13 7.70
CA GLN A 53 0.44 1.59 6.93
C GLN A 53 0.01 2.38 5.68
N MET A 54 -1.14 2.08 5.09
CA MET A 54 -1.69 2.85 3.97
C MET A 54 -2.05 4.27 4.39
N GLU A 55 -2.67 4.45 5.57
CA GLU A 55 -2.91 5.79 6.14
C GLU A 55 -1.59 6.50 6.47
N ARG A 56 -0.57 5.79 6.98
CA ARG A 56 0.74 6.40 7.25
C ARG A 56 1.49 6.79 5.99
N VAL A 57 1.47 5.96 4.95
CA VAL A 57 2.09 6.24 3.65
C VAL A 57 1.40 7.41 2.96
N ARG A 58 0.10 7.62 3.19
CA ARG A 58 -0.62 8.81 2.72
C ARG A 58 -0.02 10.10 3.29
N ASP A 59 0.45 10.07 4.53
CA ASP A 59 1.01 11.23 5.24
C ASP A 59 2.56 11.22 5.31
N SER A 60 3.22 10.17 4.79
CA SER A 60 4.66 9.91 4.93
C SER A 60 5.35 9.80 3.57
N SER A 61 6.45 10.52 3.38
CA SER A 61 7.34 10.40 2.22
C SER A 61 8.49 9.40 2.45
N HIS A 62 8.45 8.61 3.54
CA HIS A 62 9.54 7.71 3.90
C HIS A 62 9.46 6.39 3.11
N PRO A 63 10.50 6.03 2.33
CA PRO A 63 10.52 4.80 1.54
C PRO A 63 10.38 3.52 2.36
N ASP A 64 10.85 3.53 3.61
CA ASP A 64 10.79 2.37 4.50
C ASP A 64 9.35 2.02 4.94
N ASP A 65 8.45 3.00 5.00
CA ASP A 65 7.04 2.74 5.31
C ASP A 65 6.35 2.02 4.16
N ILE A 66 6.67 2.42 2.92
CA ILE A 66 6.20 1.75 1.69
C ILE A 66 6.75 0.32 1.63
N ARG A 67 8.04 0.12 1.93
CA ARG A 67 8.66 -1.21 1.96
C ARG A 67 7.96 -2.12 2.99
N ARG A 68 7.72 -1.64 4.21
CA ARG A 68 7.03 -2.42 5.25
C ARG A 68 5.58 -2.75 4.87
N MET A 69 4.87 -1.81 4.26
CA MET A 69 3.51 -2.03 3.78
C MET A 69 3.49 -3.12 2.70
N LEU A 70 4.35 -3.01 1.69
CA LEU A 70 4.42 -4.00 0.60
C LEU A 70 4.91 -5.36 1.08
N ALA A 71 5.85 -5.39 2.03
CA ALA A 71 6.35 -6.63 2.61
C ALA A 71 5.23 -7.48 3.25
N SER A 72 4.21 -6.83 3.80
CA SER A 72 3.05 -7.53 4.40
C SER A 72 2.15 -8.23 3.39
N LEU A 73 2.18 -7.82 2.11
CA LEU A 73 1.33 -8.38 1.06
C LEU A 73 2.09 -9.24 0.06
N PHE A 74 3.31 -8.84 -0.29
CA PHE A 74 4.08 -9.39 -1.41
C PHE A 74 5.40 -10.01 -0.97
N GLY A 75 5.74 -9.94 0.32
CA GLY A 75 7.02 -10.39 0.85
C GLY A 75 8.10 -9.30 0.84
N PRO A 76 9.18 -9.50 1.62
CA PRO A 76 10.14 -8.46 1.98
C PRO A 76 10.89 -7.85 0.78
N ASP A 77 11.11 -8.63 -0.27
CA ASP A 77 11.96 -8.23 -1.41
C ASP A 77 11.17 -7.66 -2.60
N ALA A 78 9.84 -7.60 -2.50
CA ALA A 78 8.98 -7.25 -3.63
C ALA A 78 9.26 -5.85 -4.17
N LEU A 79 9.39 -4.85 -3.29
CA LEU A 79 9.64 -3.47 -3.71
C LEU A 79 11.00 -3.32 -4.40
N ASP A 80 12.03 -3.98 -3.88
CA ASP A 80 13.38 -3.91 -4.43
C ASP A 80 13.43 -4.59 -5.82
N ALA A 81 12.82 -5.77 -5.96
CA ALA A 81 12.69 -6.45 -7.25
C ALA A 81 11.92 -5.61 -8.30
N TRP A 82 10.87 -4.91 -7.89
CA TRP A 82 10.09 -4.08 -8.80
C TRP A 82 10.83 -2.80 -9.19
N ALA A 83 11.56 -2.20 -8.24
CA ALA A 83 12.41 -1.05 -8.49
C ALA A 83 13.54 -1.38 -9.48
N GLU A 84 14.20 -2.54 -9.31
CA GLU A 84 15.22 -3.05 -10.24
C GLU A 84 14.65 -3.31 -11.63
N ALA A 85 13.40 -3.80 -11.72
CA ALA A 85 12.68 -3.98 -12.98
C ALA A 85 12.18 -2.66 -13.61
N GLY A 86 12.41 -1.51 -12.95
CA GLY A 86 12.04 -0.19 -13.47
C GLY A 86 10.57 0.17 -13.28
N MET A 87 9.91 -0.38 -12.25
CA MET A 87 8.52 -0.04 -11.93
C MET A 87 8.37 1.46 -11.66
N THR A 88 7.38 2.06 -12.31
CA THR A 88 7.02 3.47 -12.16
C THR A 88 6.03 3.69 -11.01
N ASP A 89 5.97 4.91 -10.47
CA ASP A 89 5.01 5.28 -9.41
C ASP A 89 3.57 4.95 -9.79
N ARG A 90 3.18 5.21 -11.07
CA ARG A 90 1.84 4.87 -11.58
C ARG A 90 1.59 3.36 -11.55
N GLN A 91 2.55 2.55 -12.00
CA GLN A 91 2.40 1.10 -11.99
C GLN A 91 2.25 0.56 -10.57
N LEU A 92 3.02 1.10 -9.62
CA LEU A 92 2.91 0.77 -8.20
C LEU A 92 1.51 1.14 -7.66
N GLY A 93 1.02 2.33 -7.96
CA GLY A 93 -0.31 2.79 -7.56
C GLY A 93 -1.44 1.87 -8.05
N ILE A 94 -1.36 1.43 -9.31
CA ILE A 94 -2.34 0.49 -9.89
C ILE A 94 -2.30 -0.86 -9.16
N VAL A 95 -1.11 -1.40 -8.89
CA VAL A 95 -0.94 -2.66 -8.15
C VAL A 95 -1.54 -2.56 -6.75
N LEU A 96 -1.34 -1.43 -6.06
CA LEU A 96 -1.91 -1.20 -4.73
C LEU A 96 -3.45 -1.13 -4.75
N VAL A 97 -4.04 -0.44 -5.72
CA VAL A 97 -5.51 -0.40 -5.90
C VAL A 97 -6.05 -1.80 -6.15
N TRP A 98 -5.43 -2.55 -7.06
CA TRP A 98 -5.84 -3.91 -7.38
C TRP A 98 -5.72 -4.85 -6.17
N ALA A 99 -4.59 -4.82 -5.47
CA ALA A 99 -4.33 -5.69 -4.33
C ALA A 99 -5.27 -5.38 -3.15
N ALA A 100 -5.48 -4.11 -2.84
CA ALA A 100 -6.40 -3.72 -1.75
C ALA A 100 -7.83 -4.21 -2.01
N ALA A 101 -8.30 -4.18 -3.27
CA ALA A 101 -9.63 -4.69 -3.62
C ALA A 101 -9.68 -6.23 -3.56
N ASN A 102 -8.71 -6.89 -4.20
CA ASN A 102 -8.70 -8.35 -4.32
C ASN A 102 -8.29 -9.10 -3.04
N CYS A 103 -7.64 -8.43 -2.08
CA CYS A 103 -7.44 -8.96 -0.73
C CYS A 103 -8.74 -8.95 0.11
N ARG A 104 -9.70 -8.05 -0.16
CA ARG A 104 -11.01 -8.04 0.53
C ARG A 104 -11.94 -9.07 -0.08
N THR A 105 -12.00 -9.04 -1.41
CA THR A 105 -12.89 -9.87 -2.20
C THR A 105 -12.12 -10.33 -3.44
N PRO A 106 -11.55 -11.56 -3.42
CA PRO A 106 -10.79 -12.07 -4.55
C PRO A 106 -11.60 -12.00 -5.85
N GLY A 107 -11.01 -11.45 -6.91
CA GLY A 107 -11.65 -11.28 -8.22
C GLY A 107 -12.58 -10.07 -8.33
N SER A 108 -12.65 -9.20 -7.32
CA SER A 108 -13.59 -8.05 -7.33
C SER A 108 -13.34 -7.06 -8.46
N ILE A 109 -12.08 -6.82 -8.80
CA ILE A 109 -11.71 -5.93 -9.91
C ILE A 109 -10.55 -6.51 -10.71
N GLY A 110 -10.60 -6.31 -12.03
CA GLY A 110 -9.48 -6.59 -12.93
C GLY A 110 -8.43 -5.47 -12.92
N MET A 111 -7.29 -5.72 -13.57
CA MET A 111 -6.18 -4.76 -13.67
C MET A 111 -6.56 -3.48 -14.42
N ALA A 112 -7.38 -3.58 -15.47
CA ALA A 112 -7.85 -2.43 -16.24
C ALA A 112 -8.76 -1.51 -15.41
N GLU A 113 -9.63 -2.10 -14.59
CA GLU A 113 -10.48 -1.35 -13.67
C GLU A 113 -9.65 -0.67 -12.58
N ALA A 114 -8.64 -1.36 -12.05
CA ALA A 114 -7.70 -0.76 -11.09
C ALA A 114 -6.94 0.43 -11.70
N ALA A 115 -6.55 0.35 -12.97
CA ALA A 115 -5.93 1.47 -13.68
C ALA A 115 -6.88 2.67 -13.81
N ARG A 116 -8.14 2.42 -14.21
CA ARG A 116 -9.16 3.47 -14.31
C ARG A 116 -9.39 4.15 -12.96
N LEU A 117 -9.58 3.36 -11.90
CA LEU A 117 -9.80 3.87 -10.54
C LEU A 117 -8.60 4.65 -9.99
N TYR A 118 -7.38 4.25 -10.36
CA TYR A 118 -6.18 5.01 -10.00
C TYR A 118 -6.15 6.37 -10.73
N ASP A 119 -6.34 6.36 -12.04
CA ASP A 119 -6.32 7.58 -12.86
C ASP A 119 -7.45 8.55 -12.44
N GLU A 120 -8.67 8.04 -12.17
CA GLU A 120 -9.79 8.83 -11.65
C GLU A 120 -9.47 9.49 -10.29
N ARG A 121 -8.74 8.81 -9.40
CA ARG A 121 -8.33 9.37 -8.11
C ARG A 121 -7.25 10.45 -8.25
N GLU A 122 -6.30 10.25 -9.16
CA GLU A 122 -5.27 11.25 -9.46
C GLU A 122 -5.88 12.50 -10.12
N GLU A 123 -6.85 12.31 -11.01
CA GLU A 123 -7.58 13.40 -11.69
C GLU A 123 -8.53 14.15 -10.74
N ALA A 124 -9.21 13.43 -9.85
CA ALA A 124 -10.09 14.03 -8.84
C ALA A 124 -9.32 14.64 -7.64
N GLY A 125 -8.00 14.46 -7.54
CA GLY A 125 -7.24 14.55 -6.30
C GLY A 125 -5.98 15.43 -6.31
N GLU A 126 -6.01 16.64 -6.88
CA GLU A 126 -4.98 17.66 -6.57
C GLU A 126 -4.85 17.96 -5.04
N GLU A 127 -5.78 17.48 -4.20
CA GLU A 127 -5.75 17.55 -2.73
C GLU A 127 -5.08 16.35 -2.03
N GLY A 128 -4.59 15.34 -2.78
CA GLY A 128 -3.98 14.12 -2.22
C GLY A 128 -2.58 13.82 -2.75
N LYS A 129 -1.86 14.84 -3.23
CA LYS A 129 -0.57 14.72 -3.93
C LYS A 129 0.42 13.83 -3.17
N ALA A 130 0.50 12.57 -3.57
CA ALA A 130 1.70 11.76 -3.47
C ALA A 130 2.76 12.42 -4.36
N SER A 131 3.42 13.44 -3.82
CA SER A 131 4.77 13.79 -4.25
C SER A 131 5.65 12.60 -3.90
N SER A 132 5.73 11.61 -4.79
CA SER A 132 6.75 10.57 -4.67
C SER A 132 8.12 11.28 -4.74
N PRO A 133 9.04 11.02 -3.79
CA PRO A 133 10.32 11.75 -3.65
C PRO A 133 11.23 11.68 -4.89
N ASN A 134 10.90 10.81 -5.87
CA ASN A 134 11.62 10.71 -7.14
C ASN A 134 11.27 11.80 -8.16
N ARG A 135 10.16 12.54 -7.99
CA ARG A 135 9.82 13.65 -8.89
C ARG A 135 10.77 14.83 -8.74
N GLU A 136 11.19 15.10 -7.51
CA GLU A 136 12.13 16.18 -7.16
C GLU A 136 13.57 15.82 -7.58
N GLN A 137 13.97 14.56 -7.40
CA GLN A 137 15.27 14.08 -7.86
C GLN A 137 15.40 14.11 -9.39
N ARG A 138 14.34 13.77 -10.14
CA ARG A 138 14.35 13.92 -11.62
C ARG A 138 14.38 15.38 -12.08
N ARG A 139 13.79 16.32 -11.32
CA ARG A 139 13.87 17.75 -11.64
C ARG A 139 15.23 18.36 -11.29
N ALA A 140 15.89 17.90 -10.23
CA ALA A 140 17.23 18.34 -9.87
C ALA A 140 18.31 17.82 -10.85
N ALA A 141 18.08 16.67 -11.49
CA ALA A 141 18.97 16.13 -12.53
C ALA A 141 18.85 16.83 -13.89
N ALA A 142 17.76 17.59 -14.14
CA ALA A 142 17.59 18.38 -15.36
C ALA A 142 18.26 19.77 -15.22
N LYS A 143 19.57 19.81 -15.01
CA LYS A 143 20.33 21.07 -15.20
C LYS A 143 20.39 21.38 -16.70
N PRO A 144 19.91 22.53 -17.17
CA PRO A 144 20.14 22.94 -18.56
C PRO A 144 21.64 23.14 -18.75
N GLY A 145 22.24 22.32 -19.63
CA GLY A 145 23.61 22.54 -20.08
C GLY A 145 23.77 23.95 -20.66
N PRO A 146 24.95 24.57 -20.51
CA PRO A 146 25.16 25.95 -20.94
C PRO A 146 24.95 26.09 -22.44
N ARG A 147 24.03 26.96 -22.85
CA ARG A 147 23.86 27.36 -24.26
C ARG A 147 25.16 27.99 -24.75
N PRO A 148 25.67 27.61 -25.94
CA PRO A 148 26.82 28.31 -26.51
C PRO A 148 26.43 29.76 -26.82
N PRO A 149 27.32 30.74 -26.57
CA PRO A 149 27.05 32.13 -26.90
C PRO A 149 26.98 32.29 -28.42
N SER A 150 25.80 32.62 -28.95
CA SER A 150 25.67 33.09 -30.33
C SER A 150 26.27 34.49 -30.41
N SER A 151 27.52 34.57 -30.88
CA SER A 151 28.19 35.82 -31.22
C SER A 151 27.48 36.44 -32.42
N GLY A 152 26.74 37.52 -32.19
CA GLY A 152 26.47 38.47 -33.25
C GLY A 152 27.73 39.28 -33.59
N VAL A 153 27.73 39.79 -34.84
CA VAL A 153 28.48 40.95 -35.37
C VAL A 153 29.66 40.64 -36.29
N ARG A 154 29.55 41.23 -37.51
CA ARG A 154 30.53 41.61 -38.56
C ARG A 154 30.26 40.85 -39.87
N SER A 155 30.02 41.45 -41.03
CA SER A 155 30.11 42.84 -41.51
C SER A 155 29.25 42.99 -42.76
#